data_AF-A0A9X2SIF8-F1
#
_entry.id   AF-A0A9X2SIF8-F1
#
_cell.length_a   1.000
_cell.length_b   1.000
_cell.length_c   1.000
_cell.angle_alpha   90.00
_cell.angle_beta   90.00
_cell.angle_gamma   90.00
#
_symmetry.space_group_name_H-M   'P 1'
#
loop_
_entity.id
_entity.type
_entity.pdbx_description
1 polymer ?
#
loop_
_entity_poly.entity_id
_entity_poly.type
_entity_poly.pdbx_seq_one_letter_code
_entity_poly.pdbx_strand_id
1 'polypeptide(L)'
;MEHPEPDARTLERALGEYVRAVASVVGVPDESTTVEISDTATAYLGLPLRWPDRPGHDVMLVWNERRGWSLAVETDPGAAAVVLAHHGDDLVPTPDAVARFVADTAAGRPPGQASAGPAADVSRRVLAERLRPYLGDAPNG
;
A
#
# COMPACT_ATOMS: atom_id res chain seq x y z
N MET A 1 -8.49 -24.80 -13.50
CA MET A 1 -7.40 -23.96 -12.95
C MET A 1 -7.17 -22.85 -13.94
N GLU A 2 -7.77 -21.69 -13.71
CA GLU A 2 -7.54 -20.51 -14.54
C GLU A 2 -6.11 -20.06 -14.29
N HIS A 3 -5.28 -20.11 -15.34
CA HIS A 3 -3.97 -19.51 -15.30
C HIS A 3 -4.18 -18.00 -15.32
N PRO A 4 -3.71 -17.24 -14.32
CA PRO A 4 -3.83 -15.79 -14.35
C PRO A 4 -3.19 -15.28 -15.64
N GLU A 5 -3.87 -14.35 -16.32
CA GLU A 5 -3.38 -13.70 -17.53
C GLU A 5 -1.94 -13.23 -17.30
N PRO A 6 -1.05 -13.29 -18.31
CA PRO A 6 0.38 -12.96 -18.14
C PRO A 6 0.63 -11.57 -17.52
N ASP A 7 -0.33 -10.64 -17.68
CA ASP A 7 -0.33 -9.33 -17.05
C ASP A 7 -0.52 -9.39 -15.52
N ALA A 8 -1.35 -10.30 -15.02
CA ALA A 8 -1.64 -10.43 -13.58
C ALA A 8 -0.42 -10.97 -12.80
N ARG A 9 0.31 -11.96 -13.33
CA ARG A 9 1.55 -12.44 -12.68
C ARG A 9 2.67 -11.40 -12.71
N THR A 10 2.74 -10.60 -13.78
CA THR A 10 3.72 -9.52 -13.88
C THR A 10 3.40 -8.42 -12.89
N LEU A 11 2.11 -8.05 -12.78
CA LEU A 11 1.63 -7.08 -11.81
C LEU A 11 1.88 -7.56 -10.37
N GLU A 12 1.54 -8.80 -10.04
CA GLU A 12 1.76 -9.40 -8.72
C GLU A 12 3.23 -9.27 -8.28
N ARG A 13 4.16 -9.66 -9.17
CA ARG A 13 5.59 -9.55 -8.91
C ARG A 13 6.05 -8.11 -8.75
N ALA A 14 5.63 -7.23 -9.66
CA ALA A 14 6.06 -5.82 -9.65
C ALA A 14 5.53 -5.09 -8.40
N LEU A 15 4.29 -5.37 -8.03
CA LEU A 15 3.67 -4.87 -6.81
C LEU A 15 4.36 -5.43 -5.57
N GLY A 16 4.70 -6.72 -5.56
CA GLY A 16 5.46 -7.35 -4.47
C GLY A 16 6.81 -6.68 -4.21
N GLU A 17 7.61 -6.44 -5.26
CA GLU A 17 8.91 -5.76 -5.09
C GLU A 17 8.75 -4.29 -4.68
N TYR A 18 7.75 -3.58 -5.23
CA TYR A 18 7.45 -2.23 -4.80
C TYR A 18 7.05 -2.17 -3.31
N VAL A 19 6.19 -3.08 -2.87
CA VAL A 19 5.73 -3.15 -1.48
C VAL A 19 6.89 -3.48 -0.53
N ARG A 20 7.85 -4.32 -0.95
CA ARG A 20 9.10 -4.55 -0.20
C ARG A 20 9.98 -3.31 -0.13
N ALA A 21 10.12 -2.58 -1.24
CA ALA A 21 10.85 -1.30 -1.23
C ALA A 21 10.21 -0.30 -0.26
N VAL A 22 8.87 -0.23 -0.23
CA VAL A 22 8.11 0.55 0.76
C VAL A 22 8.34 0.04 2.19
N ALA A 23 8.26 -1.27 2.42
CA ALA A 23 8.49 -1.88 3.73
C ALA A 23 9.87 -1.53 4.29
N SER A 24 10.90 -1.62 3.44
CA SER A 24 12.29 -1.29 3.77
C SER A 24 12.45 0.15 4.26
N VAL A 25 11.91 1.13 3.53
CA VAL A 25 12.02 2.55 3.93
C VAL A 25 11.11 2.93 5.10
N VAL A 26 9.98 2.24 5.28
CA VAL A 26 9.09 2.40 6.44
C VAL A 26 9.69 1.75 7.70
N GLY A 27 10.61 0.81 7.53
CA GLY A 27 11.32 0.12 8.62
C GLY A 27 10.55 -1.07 9.19
N VAL A 28 9.79 -1.77 8.35
CA VAL A 28 9.05 -2.99 8.74
C VAL A 28 9.59 -4.20 7.97
N PRO A 29 9.53 -5.40 8.56
CA PRO A 29 10.12 -6.57 7.91
C PRO A 29 9.26 -7.04 6.74
N ASP A 30 9.90 -7.70 5.77
CA ASP A 30 9.24 -8.13 4.53
C ASP A 30 8.09 -9.12 4.79
N GLU A 31 8.14 -9.88 5.88
CA GLU A 31 7.08 -10.82 6.26
C GLU A 31 5.80 -10.10 6.74
N SER A 32 5.87 -8.80 7.01
CA SER A 32 4.71 -7.97 7.36
C SER A 32 3.98 -7.44 6.12
N THR A 33 4.35 -7.92 4.92
CA THR A 33 3.77 -7.52 3.65
C THR A 33 2.91 -8.63 3.06
N THR A 34 1.75 -8.28 2.51
CA THR A 34 0.88 -9.20 1.77
C THR A 34 0.43 -8.53 0.48
N VAL A 35 0.48 -9.26 -0.63
CA VAL A 35 -0.07 -8.84 -1.92
C VAL A 35 -1.16 -9.82 -2.34
N GLU A 36 -2.29 -9.30 -2.79
CA GLU A 36 -3.40 -10.10 -3.30
C GLU A 36 -3.88 -9.56 -4.65
N ILE A 37 -3.95 -10.44 -5.65
CA ILE A 37 -4.52 -10.14 -6.97
C ILE A 37 -5.80 -10.96 -7.14
N SER A 38 -6.94 -10.28 -6.98
CA SER A 38 -8.29 -10.85 -7.13
C SER A 38 -9.05 -10.05 -8.21
N ASP A 39 -10.34 -9.74 -7.98
CA ASP A 39 -11.09 -8.71 -8.73
C ASP A 39 -10.38 -7.36 -8.69
N THR A 40 -9.72 -7.04 -7.57
CA THR A 40 -8.81 -5.91 -7.45
C THR A 40 -7.42 -6.33 -6.97
N ALA A 41 -6.39 -5.61 -7.42
CA ALA A 41 -5.04 -5.73 -6.89
C ALA A 41 -4.91 -4.88 -5.63
N THR A 42 -4.49 -5.52 -4.53
CA THR A 42 -4.31 -4.90 -3.22
C THR A 42 -3.00 -5.32 -2.57
N ALA A 43 -2.46 -4.46 -1.72
CA ALA A 43 -1.35 -4.81 -0.85
C ALA A 43 -1.56 -4.27 0.56
N TYR A 44 -1.00 -4.97 1.53
CA TYR A 44 -1.13 -4.67 2.95
C TYR A 44 0.26 -4.71 3.58
N LEU A 45 0.50 -3.77 4.48
CA LEU A 45 1.72 -3.66 5.25
C LEU A 45 1.37 -3.40 6.72
N GLY A 46 1.66 -4.34 7.59
CA GLY A 46 1.51 -4.15 9.03
C GLY A 46 2.54 -3.16 9.56
N LEU A 47 2.10 -2.17 10.34
CA LEU A 47 2.98 -1.17 10.93
C LEU A 47 3.09 -1.37 12.45
N PRO A 48 4.29 -1.24 13.05
CA PRO A 48 4.51 -1.32 14.49
C PRO A 48 4.10 0.00 15.18
N LEU A 49 2.97 0.58 14.78
CA LEU A 49 2.41 1.80 15.31
C LEU A 49 1.19 1.48 16.19
N ARG A 50 1.01 2.26 17.25
CA ARG A 50 -0.19 2.21 18.09
C ARG A 50 -0.98 3.49 17.86
N TRP A 51 -2.25 3.34 17.51
CA TRP A 51 -3.12 4.50 17.33
C TRP A 51 -3.75 4.92 18.67
N PRO A 52 -3.64 6.19 19.11
CA PRO A 52 -4.11 6.63 20.43
C PRO A 52 -5.59 6.35 20.70
N ASP A 53 -6.46 6.55 19.70
CA ASP A 53 -7.90 6.27 19.82
C ASP A 53 -8.24 4.77 19.82
N ARG A 54 -7.31 3.90 19.39
CA ARG A 54 -7.49 2.44 19.30
C ARG A 54 -6.18 1.69 19.60
N PRO A 55 -5.71 1.71 20.86
CA PRO A 55 -4.42 1.13 21.22
C PRO A 55 -4.36 -0.40 21.05
N GLY A 56 -5.52 -1.07 21.03
CA GLY A 56 -5.63 -2.52 20.86
C GLY A 56 -5.64 -3.03 19.42
N HIS A 57 -5.64 -2.14 18.43
CA HIS A 57 -5.73 -2.51 17.02
C HIS A 57 -4.45 -2.14 16.28
N ASP A 58 -4.04 -3.01 15.36
CA ASP A 58 -2.84 -2.79 14.58
C ASP A 58 -3.10 -1.77 13.47
N VAL A 59 -2.11 -0.92 13.23
CA VAL A 59 -2.15 0.04 12.13
C VAL A 59 -1.55 -0.65 10.91
N MET A 60 -2.17 -0.46 9.76
CA MET A 60 -1.72 -1.01 8.51
C MET A 60 -1.72 0.04 7.42
N LEU A 61 -0.78 -0.08 6.50
CA LEU A 61 -0.78 0.66 5.26
C LEU A 61 -1.39 -0.25 4.17
N VAL A 62 -2.41 0.26 3.49
CA VAL A 62 -3.19 -0.47 2.49
C VAL A 62 -3.04 0.21 1.14
N TRP A 63 -2.63 -0.55 0.13
CA TRP A 63 -2.60 -0.13 -1.25
C TRP A 63 -3.77 -0.74 -2.02
N ASN A 64 -4.42 0.06 -2.86
CA ASN A 64 -5.43 -0.41 -3.79
C ASN A 64 -5.17 0.17 -5.19
N GLU A 65 -5.31 -0.65 -6.22
CA GLU A 65 -5.04 -0.22 -7.60
C GLU A 65 -5.88 0.97 -8.10
N ARG A 66 -7.00 1.29 -7.46
CA ARG A 66 -7.87 2.44 -7.81
C ARG A 66 -7.67 3.66 -6.91
N ARG A 67 -7.10 3.49 -5.71
CA ARG A 67 -7.04 4.55 -4.68
C ARG A 67 -5.64 4.82 -4.14
N GLY A 68 -4.64 4.02 -4.53
CA GLY A 68 -3.28 4.13 -4.03
C GLY A 68 -3.17 3.76 -2.55
N TRP A 69 -2.23 4.40 -1.86
CA TRP A 69 -1.92 4.13 -0.46
C TRP A 69 -2.87 4.82 0.51
N SER A 70 -3.22 4.12 1.58
CA SER A 70 -4.06 4.60 2.67
C SER A 70 -3.53 4.07 3.99
N LEU A 71 -3.50 4.89 5.04
CA LEU A 71 -3.24 4.43 6.39
C LEU A 71 -4.56 4.04 7.03
N ALA A 72 -4.66 2.83 7.56
CA ALA A 72 -5.86 2.30 8.17
C ALA A 72 -5.56 1.61 9.51
N VAL A 73 -6.58 1.48 10.35
CA VAL A 73 -6.53 0.71 11.60
C VAL A 73 -7.38 -0.53 11.43
N GLU A 74 -6.83 -1.68 11.80
CA GLU A 74 -7.57 -2.93 11.85
C GLU A 74 -8.80 -2.78 12.74
N THR A 75 -9.87 -3.47 12.38
CA THR A 75 -11.09 -3.57 13.19
C THR A 75 -11.34 -5.02 13.58
N ASP A 76 -12.41 -5.27 14.32
CA ASP A 76 -12.81 -6.64 14.65
C ASP A 76 -12.91 -7.52 13.39
N PRO A 77 -12.64 -8.84 13.51
CA PRO A 77 -12.77 -9.78 12.40
C PRO A 77 -14.15 -9.67 11.73
N GLY A 78 -14.17 -9.36 10.43
CA GLY A 78 -15.40 -9.19 9.64
C GLY A 78 -15.91 -7.75 9.53
N ALA A 79 -15.29 -6.80 10.22
CA ALA A 79 -15.50 -5.37 9.99
C ALA A 79 -14.43 -4.83 9.00
N ALA A 80 -14.81 -3.78 8.25
CA ALA A 80 -13.88 -3.11 7.36
C ALA A 80 -12.92 -2.22 8.16
N ALA A 81 -11.63 -2.27 7.81
CA ALA A 81 -10.61 -1.41 8.41
C ALA A 81 -11.01 0.07 8.30
N VAL A 82 -10.72 0.83 9.36
CA VAL A 82 -11.02 2.27 9.40
C VAL A 82 -9.86 3.02 8.78
N VAL A 83 -10.10 3.65 7.63
CA VAL A 83 -9.10 4.51 6.98
C VAL A 83 -8.92 5.80 7.78
N LEU A 84 -7.67 6.08 8.15
CA LEU A 84 -7.25 7.29 8.84
C LEU A 84 -6.90 8.42 7.85
N ALA A 85 -6.20 8.08 6.77
CA ALA A 85 -5.76 9.03 5.75
C ALA A 85 -5.46 8.33 4.41
N HIS A 86 -5.55 9.09 3.31
CA HIS A 86 -5.14 8.67 1.96
C HIS A 86 -3.88 9.42 1.51
N HIS A 87 -2.99 8.72 0.81
CA HIS A 87 -1.83 9.31 0.16
C HIS A 87 -2.22 9.87 -1.21
N GLY A 88 -2.84 11.05 -1.23
CA GLY A 88 -3.13 11.81 -2.46
C GLY A 88 -3.77 11.00 -3.60
N ASP A 89 -3.56 11.45 -4.84
CA ASP A 89 -4.10 10.82 -6.06
C ASP A 89 -3.08 9.92 -6.78
N ASP A 90 -1.82 9.90 -6.31
CA ASP A 90 -0.80 9.09 -6.95
C ASP A 90 -0.88 7.62 -6.51
N LEU A 91 -1.14 6.73 -7.48
CA LEU A 91 -1.27 5.30 -7.22
C LEU A 91 0.06 4.62 -6.93
N VAL A 92 1.17 5.08 -7.52
CA VAL A 92 2.49 4.47 -7.34
C VAL A 92 3.52 5.55 -6.99
N PRO A 93 3.40 6.15 -5.79
CA PRO A 93 4.38 7.12 -5.30
C PRO A 93 5.74 6.47 -5.06
N THR A 94 6.76 7.28 -4.80
CA THR A 94 8.06 6.74 -4.39
C THR A 94 7.98 6.16 -2.97
N PRO A 95 8.79 5.15 -2.63
CA PRO A 95 8.82 4.59 -1.28
C PRO A 95 9.01 5.66 -0.19
N ASP A 96 9.94 6.61 -0.39
CA ASP A 96 10.19 7.70 0.55
C ASP A 96 8.97 8.60 0.79
N ALA A 97 8.17 8.84 -0.26
CA ALA A 97 6.95 9.63 -0.12
C ALA A 97 5.92 8.91 0.76
N VAL A 98 5.81 7.59 0.61
CA VAL A 98 4.95 6.75 1.46
C VAL A 98 5.44 6.73 2.90
N ALA A 99 6.74 6.55 3.14
CA ALA A 99 7.32 6.58 4.48
C ALA A 99 7.09 7.93 5.17
N ARG A 100 7.28 9.03 4.43
CA ARG A 100 6.97 10.38 4.93
C ARG A 100 5.50 10.54 5.28
N PHE A 101 4.59 10.07 4.42
CA PHE A 101 3.15 10.11 4.68
C PHE A 101 2.78 9.35 5.96
N VAL A 102 3.35 8.17 6.18
CA VAL A 102 3.14 7.38 7.41
C VAL A 102 3.64 8.18 8.62
N ALA A 103 4.86 8.72 8.57
CA ALA A 103 5.44 9.47 9.67
C ALA A 103 4.67 10.77 10.00
N ASP A 104 4.25 11.52 8.99
CA ASP A 104 3.48 12.76 9.15
C ASP A 104 2.08 12.47 9.71
N THR A 105 1.42 11.43 9.22
CA THR A 105 0.10 11.00 9.73
C THR A 105 0.19 10.50 11.17
N ALA A 106 1.20 9.69 11.50
CA ALA A 106 1.46 9.22 12.87
C ALA A 106 1.78 10.36 13.85
N ALA A 107 2.39 11.44 13.36
CA ALA A 107 2.65 12.65 14.14
C ALA A 107 1.42 13.58 14.28
N GLY A 108 0.24 13.17 13.79
CA GLY A 108 -0.97 13.98 13.82
C GLY A 108 -0.97 15.15 12.83
N ARG A 109 -0.08 15.11 11.82
CA ARG A 109 -0.02 16.08 10.71
C ARG A 109 -0.47 15.39 9.43
N PRO A 110 -1.76 15.06 9.26
CA PRO A 110 -2.21 14.48 8.00
C PRO A 110 -1.88 15.46 6.87
N PRO A 111 -1.24 15.02 5.77
CA PRO A 111 -1.01 15.87 4.60
C PRO A 111 -2.34 16.12 3.88
N GLY A 112 -3.20 16.95 4.48
CA GLY A 112 -4.59 17.13 4.08
C GLY A 112 -5.43 15.88 4.30
N GLN A 113 -6.60 16.00 4.93
CA GLN A 113 -7.64 14.99 4.77
C GLN A 113 -8.09 15.06 3.31
N ALA A 114 -7.39 14.39 2.41
CA ALA A 114 -7.91 14.14 1.08
C ALA A 114 -9.05 13.13 1.27
N SER A 115 -10.29 13.62 1.18
CA SER A 115 -11.42 12.75 0.82
C SER A 115 -10.94 11.83 -0.27
N ALA A 116 -11.14 10.52 -0.12
CA ALA A 116 -10.70 9.54 -1.11
C ALA A 116 -11.10 10.07 -2.50
N GLY A 117 -10.12 10.43 -3.33
CA GLY A 117 -10.39 10.97 -4.66
C GLY A 117 -11.28 10.01 -5.45
N PRO A 118 -11.83 10.44 -6.60
CA PRO A 118 -12.51 9.51 -7.49
C PRO A 118 -11.58 8.33 -7.77
N ALA A 119 -12.15 7.12 -7.72
CA ALA A 119 -11.40 5.90 -8.04
C ALA A 119 -10.78 6.07 -9.44
N ALA A 120 -9.46 5.91 -9.52
CA ALA A 120 -8.75 6.06 -10.77
C ALA A 120 -9.08 4.87 -11.68
N ASP A 121 -9.49 5.15 -12.92
CA ASP A 121 -9.71 4.14 -13.95
C ASP A 121 -8.39 3.86 -14.70
N VAL A 122 -7.41 3.31 -13.98
CA VAL A 122 -6.08 2.99 -14.53
C VAL A 122 -6.01 1.50 -14.83
N SER A 123 -5.65 1.14 -16.05
CA SER A 123 -5.50 -0.27 -16.42
C SER A 123 -4.33 -0.93 -15.71
N ARG A 124 -4.48 -2.22 -15.38
CA ARG A 124 -3.43 -3.06 -14.77
C ARG A 124 -2.12 -3.06 -15.54
N ARG A 125 -2.18 -2.95 -16.87
CA ARG A 125 -0.99 -2.83 -17.73
C ARG A 125 -0.22 -1.55 -17.44
N VAL A 126 -0.90 -0.41 -17.26
CA VAL A 126 -0.25 0.86 -16.92
C VAL A 126 0.35 0.80 -15.53
N LEU A 127 -0.34 0.18 -14.56
CA LEU A 127 0.20 -0.05 -13.22
C LEU A 127 1.45 -0.92 -13.25
N ALA A 128 1.40 -2.04 -13.98
CA ALA A 128 2.56 -2.91 -14.17
C ALA A 128 3.73 -2.10 -14.73
N GLU A 129 3.52 -1.31 -15.80
CA GLU A 129 4.56 -0.44 -16.38
C GLU A 129 5.14 0.58 -15.38
N ARG A 130 4.30 1.20 -14.54
CA ARG A 130 4.77 2.11 -13.47
C ARG A 130 5.58 1.40 -12.39
N LEU A 131 5.29 0.13 -12.12
CA LEU A 131 5.96 -0.69 -11.12
C LEU A 131 7.22 -1.39 -11.66
N ARG A 132 7.43 -1.40 -12.99
CA ARG A 132 8.62 -2.01 -13.62
C ARG A 132 9.96 -1.58 -13.06
N PRO A 133 10.19 -0.32 -12.63
CA PRO A 133 11.46 0.06 -12.02
C PRO A 133 11.83 -0.79 -10.79
N TYR A 134 10.85 -1.32 -10.07
CA TYR A 134 11.06 -2.15 -8.88
C TYR A 134 11.30 -3.63 -9.19
N LEU A 135 11.02 -4.09 -10.43
CA LEU A 135 11.25 -5.48 -10.84
C LEU A 135 12.73 -5.87 -10.99
N GLY A 136 13.67 -4.91 -10.85
CA GLY A 136 15.08 -5.10 -11.18
C GLY A 136 16.08 -4.57 -10.16
N ASP A 137 15.63 -4.02 -9.03
CA ASP A 137 16.54 -3.44 -8.04
C ASP A 137 16.05 -3.80 -6.64
N ALA A 138 16.50 -4.95 -6.13
CA ALA A 138 16.74 -5.01 -4.70
C ALA A 138 17.89 -4.02 -4.47
N PRO A 139 17.72 -2.93 -3.70
CA PRO A 139 18.84 -2.11 -3.34
C PRO A 139 19.79 -3.04 -2.56
N ASN A 140 20.96 -3.32 -3.14
CA ASN A 140 22.08 -3.85 -2.38
C ASN A 140 22.26 -2.92 -1.17
N GLY A 141 22.30 -3.52 0.02
CA GLY A 141 22.29 -2.83 1.31
C GLY A 141 23.49 -1.94 1.61
#